data_AF-A0A519XUS8-F1
#
_entry.id   AF-A0A519XUS8-F1
#
_cell.length_a   1.000
_cell.length_b   1.000
_cell.length_c   1.000
_cell.angle_alpha   90.00
_cell.angle_beta   90.00
_cell.angle_gamma   90.00
#
_symmetry.space_group_name_H-M   'P 1'
#
loop_
_entity.id
_entity.type
_entity.pdbx_description
1 polymer ?
#
loop_
_entity_poly.entity_id
_entity_poly.type
_entity_poly.pdbx_seq_one_letter_code
_entity_poly.pdbx_strand_id
1 'polypeptide(L)'
;FSAYSRQFMGGMERPDVDKVSGLSPVIAIEQKTTSKNPRSTVGTITEIYDFMRLLFARTADAFSYNTGEKMERMSEDQILKNIYNKFNTMPVNILAPVVKGRKGHYRELFEQIRKQGYVKVRIDGEIKDITAKMQVDRYKIHDIEIVVDRLIIDEKDHKRLLDSIQTAMRLGKGIIKISDKDNNVAHFSKFLMCPTTGISYDEPQPNSFSFNSPYGACERCDGLGYIFVVDKESVMPNMKLSIINGGLAPLGEYRDVWMFQVLKALGKKYNFSLSTPLEKLGDENIDIILNGTHELLSVAVEYNKWNVQNYQITFDGIIKLLEEQQDKRSDTENANDMDTFRKLKTCPECHGARLKKESLHFKVDGKNISELAMLDILSLQTWFTDVEARLSERQNVIAKEILKEIRARIGFLTDVGLTYLALDRTARTLSGGEAQRIRLATQIGSQLMNVMYILDEPSIGLHQRDNERLIGALKNLRDLGNTVLVVEHDKDMILEADHV
;
A
#
# COMPACT_ATOMS: atom_id res chain seq x y z
N PHE A 1 38.00 -12.41 6.53
CA PHE A 1 37.30 -11.28 7.18
C PHE A 1 37.99 -9.97 6.83
N SER A 2 37.27 -8.97 6.28
CA SER A 2 37.84 -7.68 5.86
C SER A 2 38.16 -6.77 7.05
N ALA A 3 39.10 -5.84 6.88
CA ALA A 3 39.54 -4.91 7.93
C ALA A 3 38.41 -4.00 8.46
N TYR A 4 37.37 -3.74 7.65
CA TYR A 4 36.23 -2.89 7.99
C TYR A 4 35.30 -3.52 9.04
N SER A 5 35.12 -4.83 9.01
CA SER A 5 34.25 -5.54 9.97
C SER A 5 34.79 -5.56 11.41
N ARG A 6 36.11 -5.43 11.60
CA ARG A 6 36.73 -5.42 12.94
C ARG A 6 36.41 -4.15 13.74
N GLN A 7 36.14 -3.05 13.06
CA GLN A 7 35.88 -1.76 13.72
C GLN A 7 34.53 -1.74 14.46
N PHE A 8 33.57 -2.59 14.06
CA PHE A 8 32.26 -2.75 14.69
C PHE A 8 32.19 -3.85 15.76
N MET A 9 33.13 -4.80 15.76
CA MET A 9 33.15 -5.91 16.74
C MET A 9 33.90 -5.56 18.05
N GLY A 10 34.51 -4.38 18.14
CA GLY A 10 35.48 -3.99 19.16
C GLY A 10 34.97 -3.83 20.61
N GLY A 11 33.78 -4.32 20.95
CA GLY A 11 33.20 -4.19 22.30
C GLY A 11 32.46 -5.43 22.82
N MET A 12 32.49 -6.56 22.11
CA MET A 12 31.90 -7.80 22.64
C MET A 12 32.90 -8.53 23.52
N GLU A 13 32.53 -8.74 24.79
CA GLU A 13 33.27 -9.57 25.73
C GLU A 13 33.34 -11.00 25.17
N ARG A 14 34.54 -11.58 25.14
CA ARG A 14 34.71 -12.96 24.63
C ARG A 14 34.14 -13.93 25.66
N PRO A 15 33.44 -15.00 25.23
CA PRO A 15 33.01 -16.05 26.14
C PRO A 15 34.19 -16.65 26.90
N ASP A 16 33.96 -16.96 28.19
CA ASP A 16 34.96 -17.55 29.08
C ASP A 16 35.13 -19.06 28.78
N VAL A 17 36.00 -19.37 27.83
CA VAL A 17 36.32 -20.74 27.40
C VAL A 17 37.81 -20.87 27.08
N ASP A 18 38.43 -21.96 27.52
CA ASP A 18 39.85 -22.22 27.26
C ASP A 18 40.13 -22.49 25.77
N LYS A 19 39.36 -23.40 25.18
CA LYS A 19 39.49 -23.78 23.77
C LYS A 19 38.23 -24.45 23.26
N VAL A 20 37.72 -23.97 22.13
CA VAL A 20 36.70 -24.66 21.33
C VAL A 20 37.20 -24.80 19.90
N SER A 21 37.14 -26.00 19.34
CA SER A 21 37.60 -26.30 17.97
C SER A 21 36.55 -27.08 17.20
N GLY A 22 36.54 -26.93 15.87
CA GLY A 22 35.54 -27.59 15.01
C GLY A 22 34.19 -26.87 14.96
N LEU A 23 34.14 -25.59 15.33
CA LEU A 23 32.91 -24.79 15.24
C LEU A 23 32.66 -24.37 13.79
N SER A 24 31.56 -24.86 13.23
CA SER A 24 30.95 -24.29 12.04
C SER A 24 30.39 -22.89 12.34
N PRO A 25 30.18 -22.03 11.32
CA PRO A 25 29.42 -20.80 11.48
C PRO A 25 28.07 -21.07 12.17
N VAL A 26 27.75 -20.27 13.20
CA VAL A 26 26.59 -20.51 14.06
C VAL A 26 25.43 -19.60 13.67
N ILE A 27 24.23 -20.17 13.58
CA ILE A 27 22.97 -19.44 13.47
C ILE A 27 22.11 -19.77 14.69
N ALA A 28 21.88 -18.79 15.56
CA ALA A 28 20.99 -18.91 16.71
C ALA A 28 19.54 -18.54 16.33
N ILE A 29 18.60 -19.41 16.68
CA ILE A 29 17.16 -19.25 16.50
C ILE A 29 16.49 -19.17 17.88
N GLU A 30 16.54 -17.97 18.46
CA GLU A 30 15.94 -17.64 19.77
C GLU A 30 14.44 -17.30 19.65
N GLN A 31 13.72 -17.36 20.77
CA GLN A 31 12.31 -16.96 20.90
C GLN A 31 12.07 -15.44 20.91
N LYS A 32 13.12 -14.61 20.79
CA LYS A 32 12.95 -13.15 20.81
C LYS A 32 12.01 -12.71 19.69
N THR A 33 11.04 -11.89 20.08
CA THR A 33 9.99 -11.41 19.17
C THR A 33 10.60 -10.83 17.89
N THR A 34 10.11 -11.29 16.75
CA THR A 34 10.45 -10.74 15.44
C THR A 34 10.09 -9.26 15.37
N SER A 35 10.82 -8.55 14.49
CA SER A 35 10.66 -7.14 14.10
C SER A 35 9.34 -6.48 14.55
N LYS A 36 9.44 -5.45 15.39
CA LYS A 36 8.29 -4.61 15.81
C LYS A 36 7.77 -3.68 14.71
N ASN A 37 8.33 -3.77 13.49
CA ASN A 37 7.93 -2.90 12.39
C ASN A 37 6.48 -3.21 11.96
N PRO A 38 5.56 -2.23 12.00
CA PRO A 38 4.15 -2.43 11.65
C PRO A 38 3.94 -2.86 10.20
N ARG A 39 4.90 -2.60 9.31
CA ARG A 39 4.85 -3.03 7.90
C ARG A 39 5.35 -4.45 7.68
N SER A 40 5.98 -5.09 8.65
CA SER A 40 6.45 -6.46 8.50
C SER A 40 5.27 -7.42 8.63
N THR A 41 5.12 -8.34 7.67
CA THR A 41 4.14 -9.43 7.68
C THR A 41 4.83 -10.78 7.55
N VAL A 42 4.10 -11.87 7.80
CA VAL A 42 4.58 -13.26 7.57
C VAL A 42 5.13 -13.40 6.14
N GLY A 43 4.42 -12.88 5.14
CA GLY A 43 4.83 -12.95 3.74
C GLY A 43 6.12 -12.20 3.43
N THR A 44 6.39 -11.08 4.11
CA THR A 44 7.67 -10.36 3.95
C THR A 44 8.83 -11.03 4.67
N ILE A 45 8.59 -11.64 5.84
CA ILE A 45 9.65 -12.34 6.60
C ILE A 45 10.10 -13.61 5.87
N THR A 46 9.13 -14.31 5.27
CA THR A 46 9.35 -15.58 4.55
C THR A 46 9.76 -15.37 3.10
N GLU A 47 9.82 -14.12 2.63
CA GLU A 47 10.07 -13.72 1.23
C GLU A 47 9.03 -14.26 0.22
N ILE A 48 8.01 -15.00 0.65
CA ILE A 48 6.95 -15.52 -0.24
C ILE A 48 6.26 -14.36 -0.95
N TYR A 49 6.01 -13.26 -0.25
CA TYR A 49 5.39 -12.08 -0.83
C TYR A 49 6.28 -11.44 -1.91
N ASP A 50 7.61 -11.50 -1.78
CA ASP A 50 8.53 -10.97 -2.79
C ASP A 50 8.50 -11.79 -4.08
N PHE A 51 8.44 -13.12 -3.98
CA PHE A 51 8.23 -13.98 -5.15
C PHE A 51 6.84 -13.80 -5.76
N MET A 52 5.80 -13.60 -4.93
CA MET A 52 4.47 -13.26 -5.44
C MET A 52 4.48 -11.92 -6.19
N ARG A 53 5.16 -10.89 -5.68
CA ARG A 53 5.33 -9.62 -6.41
C ARG A 53 5.99 -9.81 -7.76
N LEU A 54 7.01 -10.67 -7.83
CA LEU A 54 7.68 -11.01 -9.09
C LEU A 54 6.75 -11.77 -10.04
N LEU A 55 5.98 -12.74 -9.53
CA LEU A 55 4.98 -13.46 -10.31
C LEU A 55 3.97 -12.49 -10.91
N PHE A 56 3.33 -11.66 -10.08
CA PHE A 56 2.32 -10.70 -10.52
C PHE A 56 2.88 -9.70 -11.53
N ALA A 57 4.09 -9.19 -11.33
CA ALA A 57 4.72 -8.27 -12.28
C ALA A 57 4.98 -8.88 -13.66
N ARG A 58 5.12 -10.20 -13.75
CA ARG A 58 5.48 -10.90 -14.99
C ARG A 58 4.31 -11.59 -15.67
N THR A 59 3.33 -12.06 -14.91
CA THR A 59 2.27 -12.93 -15.42
C THR A 59 0.87 -12.37 -15.24
N ALA A 60 0.66 -11.35 -14.40
CA ALA A 60 -0.70 -10.88 -14.14
C ALA A 60 -1.30 -10.18 -15.35
N ASP A 61 -2.59 -10.42 -15.56
CA ASP A 61 -3.41 -9.65 -16.47
C ASP A 61 -3.96 -8.42 -15.73
N ALA A 62 -3.90 -7.25 -16.37
CA ALA A 62 -4.45 -6.03 -15.82
C ALA A 62 -5.92 -5.86 -16.19
N PHE A 63 -6.71 -5.33 -15.26
CA PHE A 63 -8.14 -5.03 -15.44
C PHE A 63 -8.43 -3.59 -15.07
N SER A 64 -9.41 -2.97 -15.72
CA SER A 64 -9.83 -1.62 -15.40
C SER A 64 -10.57 -1.58 -14.06
N TYR A 65 -10.12 -0.73 -13.13
CA TYR A 65 -10.81 -0.51 -11.86
C TYR A 65 -12.15 0.22 -11.97
N ASN A 66 -12.49 0.74 -13.17
CA ASN A 66 -13.76 1.41 -13.44
C ASN A 66 -14.76 0.50 -14.13
N THR A 67 -14.31 -0.31 -15.10
CA THR A 67 -15.20 -1.13 -15.94
C THR A 67 -15.08 -2.63 -15.69
N GLY A 68 -13.99 -3.07 -15.05
CA GLY A 68 -13.67 -4.50 -14.89
C GLY A 68 -13.17 -5.18 -16.17
N GLU A 69 -13.08 -4.47 -17.29
CA GLU A 69 -12.61 -5.01 -18.56
C GLU A 69 -11.10 -5.25 -18.54
N LYS A 70 -10.64 -6.24 -19.32
CA LYS A 70 -9.21 -6.53 -19.48
C LYS A 70 -8.53 -5.34 -20.16
N MET A 71 -7.42 -4.89 -19.58
CA MET A 71 -6.60 -3.83 -20.12
C MET A 71 -5.81 -4.38 -21.31
N GLU A 72 -5.79 -3.64 -22.41
CA GLU A 72 -5.12 -4.06 -23.62
C GLU A 72 -3.80 -3.29 -23.79
N ARG A 73 -2.78 -4.01 -24.25
CA ARG A 73 -1.52 -3.43 -24.72
C ARG A 73 -1.42 -3.77 -26.19
N MET A 74 -1.22 -2.75 -27.02
CA MET A 74 -1.11 -2.95 -28.46
C MET A 74 0.27 -2.50 -28.95
N SER A 75 0.89 -3.31 -29.80
CA SER A 75 2.04 -2.90 -30.61
C SER A 75 1.62 -1.87 -31.67
N GLU A 76 2.57 -1.12 -32.24
CA GLU A 76 2.25 -0.18 -33.33
C GLU A 76 1.52 -0.88 -34.50
N ASP A 77 1.96 -2.08 -34.86
CA ASP A 77 1.34 -2.88 -35.93
C ASP A 77 -0.08 -3.32 -35.58
N GLN A 78 -0.34 -3.71 -34.33
CA GLN A 78 -1.68 -4.05 -33.87
C GLN A 78 -2.60 -2.82 -33.83
N ILE A 79 -2.07 -1.67 -33.41
CA ILE A 79 -2.81 -0.41 -33.42
C ILE A 79 -3.21 -0.06 -34.86
N LEU A 80 -2.27 -0.12 -35.81
CA LEU A 80 -2.55 0.09 -37.22
C LEU A 80 -3.64 -0.84 -37.74
N LYS A 81 -3.51 -2.16 -37.52
CA LYS A 81 -4.52 -3.14 -37.93
C LYS A 81 -5.90 -2.85 -37.33
N ASN A 82 -5.97 -2.50 -36.05
CA ASN A 82 -7.24 -2.17 -35.40
C ASN A 82 -7.85 -0.87 -35.94
N ILE A 83 -7.02 0.12 -36.27
CA ILE A 83 -7.47 1.36 -36.91
C ILE A 83 -8.06 1.07 -38.29
N TYR A 84 -7.38 0.25 -39.09
CA TYR A 84 -7.91 -0.21 -40.38
C TYR A 84 -9.23 -0.95 -40.21
N ASN A 85 -9.31 -1.91 -39.29
CA ASN A 85 -10.54 -2.68 -39.10
C ASN A 85 -11.73 -1.83 -38.63
N LYS A 86 -11.49 -0.84 -37.76
CA LYS A 86 -12.56 -0.05 -37.12
C LYS A 86 -12.98 1.17 -37.93
N PHE A 87 -12.05 1.80 -38.63
CA PHE A 87 -12.26 3.09 -39.30
C PHE A 87 -12.05 3.03 -40.81
N ASN A 88 -12.05 1.84 -41.42
CA ASN A 88 -11.84 1.70 -42.87
C ASN A 88 -12.77 2.65 -43.64
N THR A 89 -12.22 3.42 -44.57
CA THR A 89 -12.94 4.41 -45.40
C THR A 89 -13.62 5.57 -44.65
N MET A 90 -13.39 5.72 -43.34
CA MET A 90 -13.95 6.81 -42.54
C MET A 90 -12.94 7.97 -42.38
N PRO A 91 -13.41 9.23 -42.39
CA PRO A 91 -12.59 10.38 -42.01
C PRO A 91 -12.38 10.40 -40.50
N VAL A 92 -11.12 10.47 -40.07
CA VAL A 92 -10.77 10.49 -38.65
C VAL A 92 -9.80 11.62 -38.31
N ASN A 93 -9.83 12.05 -37.05
CA ASN A 93 -8.80 12.91 -36.47
C ASN A 93 -7.87 12.07 -35.60
N ILE A 94 -6.57 12.16 -35.84
CA ILE A 94 -5.54 11.56 -34.97
C ILE A 94 -5.17 12.58 -33.90
N LEU A 95 -5.39 12.22 -32.65
CA LEU A 95 -5.28 13.10 -31.51
C LEU A 95 -4.19 12.60 -30.55
N ALA A 96 -3.32 13.50 -30.11
CA ALA A 96 -2.33 13.24 -29.07
C ALA A 96 -2.77 13.88 -27.75
N PRO A 97 -3.20 13.09 -26.74
CA PRO A 97 -3.63 13.62 -25.46
C PRO A 97 -2.44 14.12 -24.63
N VAL A 98 -2.35 15.43 -24.43
CA VAL A 98 -1.27 16.08 -23.67
C VAL A 98 -1.66 16.42 -22.24
N VAL A 99 -2.94 16.71 -22.00
CA VAL A 99 -3.50 16.93 -20.67
C VAL A 99 -4.73 16.06 -20.52
N LYS A 100 -4.83 15.35 -19.39
CA LYS A 100 -5.96 14.50 -19.05
C LYS A 100 -6.48 14.86 -17.66
N GLY A 101 -7.71 15.34 -17.57
CA GLY A 101 -8.42 15.51 -16.30
C GLY A 101 -7.67 16.34 -15.25
N ARG A 102 -6.94 17.39 -15.64
CA ARG A 102 -6.14 18.21 -14.70
C ARG A 102 -6.55 19.68 -14.73
N LYS A 103 -6.57 20.30 -13.55
CA LYS A 103 -6.82 21.75 -13.39
C LYS A 103 -5.62 22.58 -13.82
N GLY A 104 -5.85 23.66 -14.54
CA GLY A 104 -4.80 24.60 -14.94
C GLY A 104 -5.16 25.42 -16.17
N HIS A 105 -4.48 26.56 -16.34
CA HIS A 105 -4.72 27.50 -17.45
C HIS A 105 -3.99 27.17 -18.76
N TYR A 106 -2.94 26.33 -18.71
CA TYR A 106 -2.17 25.77 -19.83
C TYR A 106 -1.69 26.75 -20.94
N ARG A 107 -1.52 28.04 -20.63
CA ARG A 107 -1.09 29.05 -21.62
C ARG A 107 0.25 28.71 -22.28
N GLU A 108 1.24 28.32 -21.48
CA GLU A 108 2.58 27.94 -21.98
C GLU A 108 2.53 26.71 -22.89
N LEU A 109 1.66 25.75 -22.58
CA LEU A 109 1.45 24.56 -23.39
C LEU A 109 0.90 24.93 -24.78
N PHE A 110 -0.12 25.80 -24.86
CA PHE A 110 -0.66 26.24 -26.15
C PHE A 110 0.37 27.01 -26.99
N GLU A 111 1.21 27.85 -26.37
CA GLU A 111 2.31 28.52 -27.07
C GLU A 111 3.35 27.54 -27.59
N GLN A 112 3.69 26.50 -26.82
CA GLN A 112 4.63 25.46 -27.25
C GLN A 112 4.06 24.65 -28.42
N ILE A 113 2.80 24.25 -28.36
CA ILE A 113 2.10 23.52 -29.44
C ILE A 113 2.10 24.36 -30.71
N ARG A 114 1.82 25.68 -30.60
CA ARG A 114 1.85 26.59 -31.74
C ARG A 114 3.25 26.77 -32.33
N LYS A 115 4.29 26.86 -31.49
CA LYS A 115 5.69 26.92 -31.93
C LYS A 115 6.13 25.66 -32.68
N GLN A 116 5.54 24.51 -32.36
CA GLN A 116 5.75 23.26 -33.09
C GLN A 116 4.99 23.18 -34.43
N GLY A 117 4.15 24.17 -34.75
CA GLY A 117 3.44 24.27 -36.02
C GLY A 117 2.04 23.65 -36.05
N TYR A 118 1.53 23.14 -34.93
CA TYR A 118 0.16 22.64 -34.86
C TYR A 118 -0.85 23.80 -34.84
N VAL A 119 -1.93 23.65 -35.61
CA VAL A 119 -2.96 24.70 -35.79
C VAL A 119 -4.21 24.42 -34.98
N LYS A 120 -4.52 23.15 -34.69
CA LYS A 120 -5.76 22.73 -34.04
C LYS A 120 -5.50 21.93 -32.77
N VAL A 121 -6.32 22.19 -31.77
CA VAL A 121 -6.39 21.45 -30.51
C VAL A 121 -7.84 21.08 -30.22
N ARG A 122 -8.05 19.95 -29.57
CA ARG A 122 -9.34 19.58 -28.98
C ARG A 122 -9.27 19.88 -27.49
N ILE A 123 -10.23 20.66 -26.99
CA ILE A 123 -10.33 21.05 -25.58
C ILE A 123 -11.71 20.66 -25.10
N ASP A 124 -11.78 19.82 -24.07
CA ASP A 124 -13.04 19.37 -23.45
C ASP A 124 -14.06 18.83 -24.48
N GLY A 125 -13.57 18.14 -25.51
CA GLY A 125 -14.41 17.56 -26.57
C GLY A 125 -14.58 18.41 -27.84
N GLU A 126 -14.22 19.70 -27.80
CA GLU A 126 -14.40 20.64 -28.92
C GLU A 126 -13.08 20.95 -29.63
N ILE A 127 -13.05 20.82 -30.97
CA ILE A 127 -11.89 21.20 -31.78
C ILE A 127 -11.89 22.71 -32.01
N LYS A 128 -10.80 23.37 -31.62
CA LYS A 128 -10.57 24.81 -31.72
C LYS A 128 -9.24 25.10 -32.42
N ASP A 129 -9.19 26.21 -33.14
CA ASP A 129 -7.94 26.71 -33.73
C ASP A 129 -7.12 27.42 -32.64
N ILE A 130 -5.79 27.19 -32.63
CA ILE A 130 -4.89 27.77 -31.64
C ILE A 130 -4.66 29.25 -31.94
N THR A 131 -5.02 30.10 -30.99
CA THR A 131 -4.82 31.57 -31.09
C THR A 131 -3.67 32.04 -30.20
N ALA A 132 -3.18 33.26 -30.45
CA ALA A 132 -2.15 33.86 -29.61
C ALA A 132 -2.69 34.11 -28.18
N LYS A 133 -1.91 33.74 -27.15
CA LYS A 133 -2.28 33.87 -25.73
C LYS A 133 -3.54 33.07 -25.33
N MET A 134 -3.87 32.00 -26.07
CA MET A 134 -4.94 31.07 -25.71
C MET A 134 -4.70 30.49 -24.30
N GLN A 135 -5.75 30.43 -23.50
CA GLN A 135 -5.73 29.86 -22.15
C GLN A 135 -7.11 29.33 -21.78
N VAL A 136 -7.14 28.37 -20.87
CA VAL A 136 -8.37 27.80 -20.29
C VAL A 136 -8.51 28.19 -18.82
N ASP A 137 -9.61 27.82 -18.17
CA ASP A 137 -9.89 28.19 -16.79
C ASP A 137 -8.94 27.48 -15.82
N ARG A 138 -8.32 28.22 -14.89
CA ARG A 138 -7.36 27.65 -13.94
C ARG A 138 -8.01 26.68 -12.95
N TYR A 139 -9.29 26.88 -12.61
CA TYR A 139 -9.95 26.17 -11.51
C TYR A 139 -10.81 24.99 -11.97
N LYS A 140 -11.02 24.84 -13.28
CA LYS A 140 -11.76 23.73 -13.88
C LYS A 140 -10.83 22.63 -14.36
N ILE A 141 -11.36 21.41 -14.40
CA ILE A 141 -10.68 20.25 -14.94
C ILE A 141 -10.77 20.32 -16.46
N HIS A 142 -9.65 20.14 -17.15
CA HIS A 142 -9.59 20.20 -18.60
C HIS A 142 -8.93 18.95 -19.20
N ASP A 143 -9.43 18.54 -20.37
CA ASP A 143 -8.81 17.58 -21.28
C ASP A 143 -8.33 18.32 -22.53
N ILE A 144 -7.04 18.17 -22.87
CA ILE A 144 -6.43 18.84 -24.02
C ILE A 144 -5.72 17.82 -24.90
N GLU A 145 -6.13 17.75 -26.16
CA GLU A 145 -5.50 16.95 -27.19
C GLU A 145 -5.02 17.78 -28.38
N ILE A 146 -3.83 17.46 -28.90
CA ILE A 146 -3.31 18.06 -30.13
C ILE A 146 -3.90 17.30 -31.31
N VAL A 147 -4.44 18.00 -32.31
CA VAL A 147 -4.84 17.39 -33.57
C VAL A 147 -3.59 17.24 -34.44
N VAL A 148 -3.08 16.01 -34.55
CA VAL A 148 -1.83 15.72 -35.26
C VAL A 148 -2.06 15.62 -36.75
N ASP A 149 -3.09 14.90 -37.17
CA ASP A 149 -3.45 14.75 -38.58
C ASP A 149 -4.95 14.51 -38.75
N ARG A 150 -5.46 14.80 -39.94
CA ARG A 150 -6.84 14.54 -40.37
C ARG A 150 -6.79 13.84 -41.71
N LEU A 151 -7.22 12.59 -41.74
CA LEU A 151 -7.14 11.76 -42.93
C LEU A 151 -8.28 10.76 -43.01
N ILE A 152 -8.52 10.26 -44.21
CA ILE A 152 -9.44 9.15 -44.48
C ILE A 152 -8.59 7.88 -44.42
N ILE A 153 -9.00 6.89 -43.63
CA ILE A 153 -8.25 5.65 -43.52
C ILE A 153 -8.41 4.83 -44.80
N ASP A 154 -7.32 4.69 -45.55
CA ASP A 154 -7.19 3.86 -46.76
C ASP A 154 -5.82 3.14 -46.72
N GLU A 155 -5.73 1.94 -47.28
CA GLU A 155 -4.49 1.17 -47.38
C GLU A 155 -3.41 1.92 -48.20
N LYS A 156 -3.82 2.74 -49.17
CA LYS A 156 -2.89 3.54 -50.00
C LYS A 156 -2.10 4.57 -49.19
N ASP A 157 -2.67 5.07 -48.10
CA ASP A 157 -2.07 6.10 -47.24
C ASP A 157 -1.34 5.51 -46.02
N HIS A 158 -0.98 4.22 -46.05
CA HIS A 158 -0.36 3.51 -44.94
C HIS A 158 0.85 4.23 -44.33
N LYS A 159 1.75 4.72 -45.18
CA LYS A 159 2.96 5.42 -44.72
C LYS A 159 2.61 6.70 -43.96
N ARG A 160 1.63 7.47 -44.45
CA ARG A 160 1.17 8.70 -43.80
C ARG A 160 0.50 8.40 -42.46
N LEU A 161 -0.35 7.37 -42.41
CA LEU A 161 -1.00 6.94 -41.17
C LEU A 161 0.03 6.51 -40.12
N LEU A 162 1.04 5.73 -40.51
CA LEU A 162 2.14 5.31 -39.63
C LEU A 162 2.90 6.52 -39.06
N ASP A 163 3.32 7.47 -39.91
CA ASP A 163 4.06 8.65 -39.49
C ASP A 163 3.23 9.53 -38.52
N SER A 164 1.94 9.68 -38.79
CA SER A 164 1.01 10.43 -37.94
C SER A 164 0.77 9.74 -36.60
N ILE A 165 0.63 8.40 -36.57
CA ILE A 165 0.52 7.62 -35.33
C ILE A 165 1.80 7.72 -34.51
N GLN A 166 2.98 7.56 -35.11
CA GLN A 166 4.26 7.67 -34.39
C GLN A 166 4.45 9.07 -33.80
N THR A 167 4.08 10.11 -34.56
CA THR A 167 4.11 11.50 -34.08
C THR A 167 3.13 11.70 -32.91
N ALA A 168 1.90 11.21 -33.04
CA ALA A 168 0.89 11.30 -32.00
C ALA A 168 1.29 10.54 -30.73
N MET A 169 1.88 9.35 -30.87
CA MET A 169 2.42 8.59 -29.74
C MET A 169 3.55 9.34 -29.06
N ARG A 170 4.49 9.93 -29.80
CA ARG A 170 5.59 10.68 -29.20
C ARG A 170 5.09 11.87 -28.37
N LEU A 171 4.09 12.60 -28.88
CA LEU A 171 3.49 13.74 -28.18
C LEU A 171 2.60 13.32 -27.00
N GLY A 172 1.78 12.29 -27.18
CA GLY A 172 0.88 11.73 -26.17
C GLY A 172 1.57 10.73 -25.23
N LYS A 173 2.90 10.71 -25.21
CA LYS A 173 3.75 9.80 -24.42
C LYS A 173 3.36 8.32 -24.53
N GLY A 174 2.97 7.83 -25.71
CA GLY A 174 2.60 6.44 -25.96
C GLY A 174 1.09 6.18 -26.04
N ILE A 175 0.27 7.22 -25.87
CA ILE A 175 -1.19 7.16 -25.93
C ILE A 175 -1.67 7.98 -27.12
N ILE A 176 -2.64 7.45 -27.87
CA ILE A 176 -3.31 8.13 -28.97
C ILE A 176 -4.83 8.02 -28.78
N LYS A 177 -5.54 9.05 -29.24
CA LYS A 177 -6.99 9.03 -29.37
C LYS A 177 -7.33 9.20 -30.85
N ILE A 178 -8.35 8.51 -31.34
CA ILE A 178 -8.86 8.69 -32.69
C ILE A 178 -10.32 9.02 -32.58
N SER A 179 -10.73 10.16 -33.13
CA SER A 179 -12.13 10.54 -33.18
C SER A 179 -12.68 10.40 -34.59
N ASP A 180 -13.86 9.82 -34.71
CA ASP A 180 -14.63 9.83 -35.96
C ASP A 180 -15.31 11.19 -36.21
N LYS A 181 -16.11 11.26 -37.28
CA LYS A 181 -16.90 12.45 -37.65
C LYS A 181 -17.97 12.80 -36.62
N ASP A 182 -18.52 11.79 -35.93
CA ASP A 182 -19.57 11.93 -34.91
C ASP A 182 -18.99 12.20 -33.51
N ASN A 183 -17.67 12.43 -33.46
CA ASN A 183 -16.91 12.75 -32.27
C ASN A 183 -16.78 11.60 -31.26
N ASN A 184 -17.10 10.36 -31.66
CA ASN A 184 -16.84 9.16 -30.87
C ASN A 184 -15.35 8.90 -30.84
N VAL A 185 -14.82 8.64 -29.65
CA VAL A 185 -13.39 8.51 -29.43
C VAL A 185 -13.03 7.05 -29.20
N ALA A 186 -12.11 6.53 -30.02
CA ALA A 186 -11.41 5.29 -29.74
C ALA A 186 -10.04 5.60 -29.13
N HIS A 187 -9.66 4.77 -28.16
CA HIS A 187 -8.45 4.90 -27.38
C HIS A 187 -7.45 3.82 -27.79
N PHE A 188 -6.19 4.20 -28.06
CA PHE A 188 -5.12 3.23 -28.30
C PHE A 188 -3.87 3.64 -27.52
N SER A 189 -3.11 2.66 -27.05
CA SER A 189 -1.96 2.91 -26.19
C SER A 189 -0.94 1.79 -26.30
N LYS A 190 0.34 2.16 -26.20
CA LYS A 190 1.46 1.23 -26.02
C LYS A 190 1.56 0.68 -24.60
N PHE A 191 0.90 1.35 -23.65
CA PHE A 191 0.73 0.92 -22.27
C PHE A 191 -0.63 0.25 -22.07
N LEU A 192 -0.76 -0.46 -20.96
CA LEU A 192 -2.03 -1.06 -20.54
C LEU A 192 -3.10 0.01 -20.44
N MET A 193 -4.15 -0.10 -21.24
CA MET A 193 -5.24 0.88 -21.29
C MET A 193 -6.59 0.20 -21.31
N CYS A 194 -7.57 0.81 -20.64
CA CYS A 194 -8.96 0.40 -20.72
C CYS A 194 -9.53 0.88 -22.06
N PRO A 195 -10.08 0.00 -22.92
CA PRO A 195 -10.63 0.39 -24.22
C PRO A 195 -11.78 1.41 -24.11
N THR A 196 -12.58 1.33 -23.03
CA THR A 196 -13.81 2.11 -22.85
C THR A 196 -13.56 3.46 -22.19
N THR A 197 -12.83 3.48 -21.08
CA THR A 197 -12.60 4.72 -20.29
C THR A 197 -11.31 5.43 -20.66
N GLY A 198 -10.39 4.75 -21.33
CA GLY A 198 -9.07 5.26 -21.67
C GLY A 198 -8.14 5.55 -20.48
N ILE A 199 -8.46 5.02 -19.29
CA ILE A 199 -7.53 4.93 -18.17
C ILE A 199 -6.34 4.09 -18.59
N SER A 200 -5.14 4.51 -18.20
CA SER A 200 -3.89 3.81 -18.49
C SER A 200 -3.14 3.49 -17.22
N TYR A 201 -2.59 2.29 -17.12
CA TYR A 201 -1.68 1.89 -16.04
C TYR A 201 -0.23 1.91 -16.53
N ASP A 202 0.67 2.15 -15.59
CA ASP A 202 2.10 1.96 -15.82
C ASP A 202 2.41 0.46 -16.00
N GLU A 203 3.58 0.16 -16.57
CA GLU A 203 4.03 -1.21 -16.73
C GLU A 203 4.24 -1.85 -15.34
N PRO A 204 3.66 -3.03 -15.07
CA PRO A 204 3.76 -3.65 -13.76
C PRO A 204 5.19 -4.02 -13.45
N GLN A 205 5.68 -3.55 -12.31
CA GLN A 205 6.98 -3.88 -11.77
C GLN A 205 6.82 -4.50 -10.37
N PRO A 206 7.79 -5.28 -9.87
CA PRO A 206 7.65 -5.92 -8.56
C PRO A 206 7.42 -4.91 -7.41
N ASN A 207 7.91 -3.68 -7.54
CA ASN A 207 7.70 -2.58 -6.58
C ASN A 207 6.28 -2.00 -6.63
N SER A 208 5.55 -2.13 -7.74
CA SER A 208 4.13 -1.75 -7.88
C SER A 208 3.23 -2.60 -6.97
N PHE A 209 3.70 -3.80 -6.61
CA PHE A 209 3.01 -4.73 -5.71
C PHE A 209 3.60 -4.73 -4.29
N SER A 210 4.46 -3.76 -3.97
CA SER A 210 5.05 -3.63 -2.63
C SER A 210 4.38 -2.50 -1.87
N PHE A 211 3.76 -2.81 -0.74
CA PHE A 211 3.23 -1.80 0.19
C PHE A 211 4.34 -1.09 0.99
N ASN A 212 5.60 -1.51 0.87
CA ASN A 212 6.76 -0.80 1.42
C ASN A 212 7.33 0.25 0.45
N SER A 213 6.78 0.33 -0.76
CA SER A 213 7.24 1.22 -1.82
C SER A 213 6.15 2.26 -2.12
N PRO A 214 6.49 3.54 -2.30
CA PRO A 214 5.51 4.58 -2.65
C PRO A 214 4.82 4.31 -4.00
N TYR A 215 5.43 3.49 -4.86
CA TYR A 215 4.84 3.08 -6.14
C TYR A 215 3.67 2.09 -5.98
N GLY A 216 3.67 1.28 -4.92
CA GLY A 216 2.65 0.25 -4.69
C GLY A 216 1.79 0.50 -3.46
N ALA A 217 2.25 1.30 -2.50
CA ALA A 217 1.56 1.59 -1.25
C ALA A 217 0.30 2.43 -1.46
N CYS A 218 -0.76 2.10 -0.73
CA CYS A 218 -1.96 2.93 -0.64
C CYS A 218 -1.60 4.31 -0.10
N GLU A 219 -2.03 5.36 -0.80
CA GLU A 219 -1.67 6.75 -0.48
C GLU A 219 -2.31 7.24 0.83
N ARG A 220 -3.48 6.69 1.19
CA ARG A 220 -4.20 7.05 2.43
C ARG A 220 -3.60 6.49 3.70
N CYS A 221 -3.05 5.28 3.66
CA CYS A 221 -2.49 4.60 4.84
C CYS A 221 -0.98 4.38 4.77
N ASP A 222 -0.32 4.89 3.72
CA ASP A 222 1.11 4.69 3.44
C ASP A 222 1.55 3.22 3.61
N GLY A 223 0.77 2.31 3.03
CA GLY A 223 1.06 0.88 3.05
C GLY A 223 0.85 0.16 4.39
N LEU A 224 0.23 0.80 5.39
CA LEU A 224 -0.07 0.15 6.68
C LEU A 224 -1.31 -0.74 6.63
N GLY A 225 -2.28 -0.43 5.77
CA GLY A 225 -3.58 -1.11 5.68
C GLY A 225 -4.62 -0.64 6.70
N TYR A 226 -4.19 0.10 7.72
CA TYR A 226 -5.04 0.72 8.73
C TYR A 226 -4.71 2.20 8.87
N ILE A 227 -5.66 2.95 9.40
CA ILE A 227 -5.48 4.34 9.79
C ILE A 227 -5.82 4.48 11.27
N PHE A 228 -5.10 5.36 11.96
CA PHE A 228 -5.48 5.76 13.30
C PHE A 228 -6.60 6.78 13.19
N VAL A 229 -7.76 6.43 13.73
CA VAL A 229 -8.90 7.35 13.80
C VAL A 229 -9.16 7.63 15.26
N VAL A 230 -9.30 8.92 15.59
CA VAL A 230 -9.75 9.33 16.90
C VAL A 230 -11.17 8.82 17.10
N ASP A 231 -11.37 7.99 18.12
CA ASP A 231 -12.66 7.38 18.36
C ASP A 231 -13.48 8.21 19.35
N LYS A 232 -14.78 8.39 19.05
CA LYS A 232 -15.70 9.18 19.87
C LYS A 232 -15.75 8.66 21.31
N GLU A 233 -15.72 7.34 21.50
CA GLU A 233 -15.74 6.72 22.82
C GLU A 233 -14.42 6.91 23.57
N SER A 234 -13.29 6.92 22.86
CA SER A 234 -12.00 7.15 23.51
C SER A 234 -11.86 8.61 23.97
N VAL A 235 -12.37 9.58 23.20
CA VAL A 235 -12.37 11.00 23.57
C VAL A 235 -13.41 11.31 24.66
N MET A 236 -14.55 10.64 24.62
CA MET A 236 -15.67 10.80 25.58
C MET A 236 -16.04 9.45 26.21
N PRO A 237 -15.20 8.92 27.13
CA PRO A 237 -15.37 7.59 27.70
C PRO A 237 -16.63 7.48 28.58
N ASN A 238 -17.12 8.59 29.13
CA ASN A 238 -18.33 8.62 29.94
C ASN A 238 -19.25 9.76 29.51
N MET A 239 -20.27 9.41 28.72
CA MET A 239 -21.27 10.36 28.21
C MET A 239 -22.14 11.00 29.30
N LYS A 240 -22.14 10.46 30.52
CA LYS A 240 -22.89 11.04 31.66
C LYS A 240 -22.16 12.22 32.31
N LEU A 241 -20.86 12.36 32.06
CA LEU A 241 -20.09 13.49 32.55
C LEU A 241 -20.33 14.72 31.67
N SER A 242 -20.19 15.90 32.28
CA SER A 242 -20.20 17.18 31.57
C SER A 242 -18.77 17.56 31.16
N ILE A 243 -18.64 18.53 30.26
CA ILE A 243 -17.33 19.03 29.81
C ILE A 243 -16.51 19.58 31.00
N ILE A 244 -17.18 20.23 31.97
CA ILE A 244 -16.51 20.76 33.17
C ILE A 244 -15.95 19.65 34.06
N ASN A 245 -16.68 18.55 34.21
CA ASN A 245 -16.30 17.42 35.06
C ASN A 245 -15.41 16.40 34.33
N GLY A 246 -14.70 16.82 33.28
CA GLY A 246 -13.78 15.95 32.55
C GLY A 246 -14.42 14.96 31.59
N GLY A 247 -15.62 15.25 31.07
CA GLY A 247 -16.26 14.41 30.05
C GLY A 247 -15.45 14.28 28.75
N LEU A 248 -14.56 15.24 28.47
CA LEU A 248 -13.59 15.18 27.36
C LEU A 248 -12.23 14.72 27.90
N ALA A 249 -11.92 13.43 27.75
CA ALA A 249 -10.74 12.81 28.34
C ALA A 249 -9.39 13.48 27.96
N PRO A 250 -9.17 13.96 26.72
CA PRO A 250 -7.91 14.63 26.37
C PRO A 250 -7.70 16.00 27.05
N LEU A 251 -8.79 16.66 27.49
CA LEU A 251 -8.72 17.97 28.14
C LEU A 251 -8.73 17.85 29.68
N GLY A 252 -9.26 16.74 30.21
CA GLY A 252 -9.43 16.54 31.64
C GLY A 252 -10.48 17.45 32.26
N GLU A 253 -10.47 17.58 33.59
CA GLU A 253 -11.35 18.49 34.32
C GLU A 253 -11.13 19.96 33.95
N TYR A 254 -12.13 20.80 34.22
CA TYR A 254 -12.10 22.22 33.92
C TYR A 254 -10.84 22.91 34.47
N ARG A 255 -10.15 23.64 33.59
CA ARG A 255 -9.04 24.52 33.93
C ARG A 255 -9.25 25.87 33.26
N ASP A 256 -8.75 26.94 33.86
CA ASP A 256 -8.81 28.28 33.26
C ASP A 256 -7.74 28.44 32.18
N VAL A 257 -7.89 27.64 31.12
CA VAL A 257 -6.98 27.55 29.97
C VAL A 257 -7.76 27.99 28.73
N TRP A 258 -7.04 28.60 27.78
CA TRP A 258 -7.55 29.07 26.49
C TRP A 258 -8.60 28.15 25.86
N MET A 259 -8.35 26.83 25.82
CA MET A 259 -9.27 25.86 25.23
C MET A 259 -10.68 25.87 25.87
N PHE A 260 -10.77 25.98 27.19
CA PHE A 260 -12.07 26.06 27.87
C PHE A 260 -12.76 27.42 27.63
N GLN A 261 -12.02 28.49 27.35
CA GLN A 261 -12.58 29.78 26.93
C GLN A 261 -13.19 29.68 25.52
N VAL A 262 -12.53 28.97 24.61
CA VAL A 262 -13.06 28.67 23.26
C VAL A 262 -14.32 27.82 23.35
N LEU A 263 -14.32 26.75 24.18
CA LEU A 263 -15.51 25.92 24.39
C LEU A 263 -16.68 26.70 25.00
N LYS A 264 -16.44 27.64 25.91
CA LYS A 264 -17.47 28.56 26.43
C LYS A 264 -18.06 29.45 25.34
N ALA A 265 -17.22 29.98 24.45
CA ALA A 265 -17.68 30.79 23.32
C ALA A 265 -18.52 29.96 22.32
N LEU A 266 -18.11 28.71 22.06
CA LEU A 266 -18.89 27.75 21.27
C LEU A 266 -20.25 27.47 21.91
N GLY A 267 -20.29 27.22 23.22
CA GLY A 267 -21.53 27.00 23.96
C GLY A 267 -22.51 28.17 23.87
N LYS A 268 -22.01 29.41 23.93
CA LYS A 268 -22.84 30.61 23.73
C LYS A 268 -23.41 30.72 22.31
N LYS A 269 -22.62 30.34 21.30
CA LYS A 269 -22.99 30.47 19.89
C LYS A 269 -23.97 29.37 19.43
N TYR A 270 -23.70 28.13 19.82
CA TYR A 270 -24.49 26.94 19.47
C TYR A 270 -25.47 26.52 20.59
N ASN A 271 -25.68 27.39 21.57
CA ASN A 271 -26.68 27.28 22.63
C ASN A 271 -26.60 25.98 23.46
N PHE A 272 -25.38 25.59 23.87
CA PHE A 272 -25.16 24.49 24.80
C PHE A 272 -24.33 24.92 26.02
N SER A 273 -24.57 24.27 27.17
CA SER A 273 -23.81 24.51 28.40
C SER A 273 -22.72 23.46 28.60
N LEU A 274 -21.54 23.88 29.08
CA LEU A 274 -20.44 22.99 29.44
C LEU A 274 -20.73 22.17 30.71
N SER A 275 -21.76 22.55 31.48
CA SER A 275 -22.24 21.80 32.65
C SER A 275 -23.24 20.70 32.28
N THR A 276 -23.73 20.69 31.04
CA THR A 276 -24.68 19.67 30.56
C THR A 276 -23.93 18.35 30.34
N PRO A 277 -24.49 17.20 30.77
CA PRO A 277 -23.96 15.88 30.41
C PRO A 277 -23.83 15.71 28.89
N LEU A 278 -22.76 15.07 28.42
CA LEU A 278 -22.49 14.89 26.99
C LEU A 278 -23.62 14.14 26.26
N GLU A 279 -24.29 13.18 26.91
CA GLU A 279 -25.43 12.44 26.33
C GLU A 279 -26.64 13.32 25.98
N LYS A 280 -26.73 14.50 26.59
CA LYS A 280 -27.82 15.47 26.38
C LYS A 280 -27.44 16.56 25.38
N LEU A 281 -26.19 16.58 24.89
CA LEU A 281 -25.79 17.43 23.79
C LEU A 281 -26.30 16.79 22.49
N GLY A 282 -26.94 17.58 21.63
CA GLY A 282 -27.33 17.12 20.29
C GLY A 282 -26.11 16.71 19.47
N ASP A 283 -26.30 15.78 18.53
CA ASP A 283 -25.20 15.25 17.71
C ASP A 283 -24.45 16.34 16.92
N GLU A 284 -25.16 17.38 16.46
CA GLU A 284 -24.54 18.55 15.81
C GLU A 284 -23.56 19.29 16.73
N ASN A 285 -23.88 19.46 18.01
CA ASN A 285 -23.00 20.12 18.98
C ASN A 285 -21.77 19.26 19.28
N ILE A 286 -21.95 17.93 19.36
CA ILE A 286 -20.83 17.00 19.52
C ILE A 286 -19.91 17.04 18.30
N ASP A 287 -20.48 17.07 17.10
CA ASP A 287 -19.73 17.16 15.85
C ASP A 287 -18.90 18.45 15.78
N ILE A 288 -19.49 19.60 16.14
CA ILE A 288 -18.78 20.89 16.20
C ILE A 288 -17.64 20.86 17.22
N ILE A 289 -17.81 20.19 18.36
CA ILE A 289 -16.75 20.06 19.37
C ILE A 289 -15.59 19.19 18.85
N LEU A 290 -15.90 18.11 18.14
CA LEU A 290 -14.89 17.15 17.66
C LEU A 290 -14.20 17.60 16.38
N ASN A 291 -14.96 18.01 15.37
CA ASN A 291 -14.52 18.31 14.01
C ASN A 291 -14.37 19.82 13.72
N GLY A 292 -14.87 20.67 14.62
CA GLY A 292 -14.74 22.12 14.49
C GLY A 292 -15.83 22.80 13.67
N THR A 293 -15.65 24.09 13.43
CA THR A 293 -16.52 24.93 12.62
C THR A 293 -15.69 25.98 11.87
N HIS A 294 -16.05 26.23 10.60
CA HIS A 294 -15.43 27.27 9.78
C HIS A 294 -15.98 28.67 10.05
N GLU A 295 -16.97 28.80 10.92
CA GLU A 295 -17.52 30.09 11.27
C GLU A 295 -16.66 30.82 12.31
N LEU A 296 -16.55 32.14 12.16
CA LEU A 296 -15.83 32.97 13.12
C LEU A 296 -16.52 32.95 14.49
N LEU A 297 -15.73 32.71 15.53
CA LEU A 297 -16.09 32.73 16.94
C LEU A 297 -15.42 33.93 17.60
N SER A 298 -16.21 34.73 18.31
CA SER A 298 -15.70 35.81 19.16
C SER A 298 -15.43 35.27 20.56
N VAL A 299 -14.17 35.06 20.90
CA VAL A 299 -13.73 34.60 22.22
C VAL A 299 -13.28 35.81 23.03
N ALA A 300 -14.02 36.11 24.10
CA ALA A 300 -13.66 37.16 25.05
C ALA A 300 -12.70 36.59 26.11
N VAL A 301 -11.48 37.13 26.16
CA VAL A 301 -10.50 36.82 27.21
C VAL A 301 -10.46 37.97 28.20
N GLU A 302 -10.80 37.67 29.44
CA GLU A 302 -10.68 38.62 30.55
C GLU A 302 -9.28 38.46 31.16
N TYR A 303 -8.41 39.45 30.97
CA TYR A 303 -7.10 39.44 31.61
C TYR A 303 -7.21 39.96 33.06
N ASN A 304 -7.93 41.07 33.26
CA ASN A 304 -8.26 41.68 34.56
C ASN A 304 -9.72 42.20 34.52
N LYS A 305 -10.33 42.53 35.68
CA LYS A 305 -11.71 43.09 35.82
C LYS A 305 -12.05 44.30 34.92
N TRP A 306 -11.04 44.93 34.30
CA TRP A 306 -11.18 46.14 33.49
C TRP A 306 -10.68 45.98 32.04
N ASN A 307 -10.05 44.86 31.68
CA ASN A 307 -9.48 44.62 30.35
C ASN A 307 -9.97 43.30 29.77
N VAL A 308 -10.96 43.39 28.89
CA VAL A 308 -11.49 42.28 28.10
C VAL A 308 -11.07 42.47 26.64
N GLN A 309 -10.33 41.51 26.09
CA GLN A 309 -9.98 41.50 24.66
C GLN A 309 -10.79 40.44 23.93
N ASN A 310 -11.36 40.81 22.78
CA ASN A 310 -12.11 39.90 21.93
C ASN A 310 -11.22 39.41 20.78
N TYR A 311 -11.05 38.10 20.69
CA TYR A 311 -10.33 37.43 19.60
C TYR A 311 -11.34 36.81 18.65
N GLN A 312 -11.16 37.03 17.35
CA GLN A 312 -11.91 36.31 16.32
C GLN A 312 -11.09 35.12 15.83
N ILE A 313 -11.57 33.92 16.08
CA ILE A 313 -10.90 32.68 15.69
C ILE A 313 -11.88 31.74 15.00
N THR A 314 -11.36 30.83 14.19
CA THR A 314 -12.06 29.61 13.79
C THR A 314 -11.66 28.48 14.73
N PHE A 315 -12.60 27.59 15.04
CA PHE A 315 -12.31 26.44 15.89
C PHE A 315 -12.18 25.19 15.04
N ASP A 316 -11.02 24.58 15.07
CA ASP A 316 -10.64 23.45 14.21
C ASP A 316 -11.06 22.08 14.75
N GLY A 317 -11.67 22.03 15.94
CA GLY A 317 -12.10 20.79 16.58
C GLY A 317 -11.02 20.17 17.48
N ILE A 318 -11.47 19.32 18.41
CA ILE A 318 -10.57 18.58 19.29
C ILE A 318 -9.77 17.54 18.50
N ILE A 319 -10.33 16.91 17.46
CA ILE A 319 -9.63 15.88 16.67
C ILE A 319 -8.39 16.48 16.02
N LYS A 320 -8.53 17.60 15.31
CA LYS A 320 -7.41 18.28 14.65
C LYS A 320 -6.35 18.77 15.65
N LEU A 321 -6.77 19.24 16.82
CA LEU A 321 -5.84 19.58 17.91
C LEU A 321 -4.98 18.37 18.35
N LEU A 322 -5.59 17.19 18.47
CA LEU A 322 -4.89 15.95 18.82
C LEU A 322 -3.96 15.46 17.70
N GLU A 323 -4.30 15.76 16.44
CA GLU A 323 -3.43 15.49 15.28
C GLU A 323 -2.23 16.45 15.25
N GLU A 324 -2.44 17.76 15.40
CA GLU A 324 -1.36 18.77 15.35
C GLU A 324 -0.38 18.70 16.53
N GLN A 325 -0.84 18.30 17.72
CA GLN A 325 0.05 18.09 18.87
C GLN A 325 1.00 16.90 18.67
N GLN A 326 0.65 15.94 17.81
CA GLN A 326 1.48 14.79 17.49
C GLN A 326 2.68 15.18 16.62
N ASP A 327 2.44 15.96 15.57
CA ASP A 327 3.50 16.41 14.63
C ASP A 327 4.59 17.23 15.34
N LYS A 328 4.24 17.87 16.47
CA LYS A 328 5.15 18.70 17.27
C LYS A 328 5.91 17.96 18.39
N ARG A 329 5.55 16.71 18.73
CA ARG A 329 6.05 15.99 19.94
C ARG A 329 6.84 14.70 19.68
N SER A 330 7.20 14.42 18.42
CA SER A 330 7.96 13.22 18.02
C SER A 330 9.28 12.98 18.77
N ASP A 331 9.79 13.97 19.51
CA ASP A 331 11.11 13.95 20.18
C ASP A 331 11.08 13.72 21.70
N THR A 332 9.92 13.43 22.32
CA THR A 332 9.83 13.27 23.80
C THR A 332 9.17 11.96 24.24
N GLU A 333 9.68 11.36 25.33
CA GLU A 333 9.30 10.04 25.87
C GLU A 333 7.82 9.90 26.31
N ASN A 334 7.04 10.98 26.33
CA ASN A 334 5.62 10.99 26.71
C ASN A 334 4.64 10.80 25.54
N ALA A 335 5.09 10.24 24.41
CA ALA A 335 4.23 9.93 23.25
C ALA A 335 3.14 8.87 23.56
N ASN A 336 3.29 8.09 24.63
CA ASN A 336 2.44 6.94 24.95
C ASN A 336 1.03 7.29 25.45
N ASP A 337 0.80 8.47 26.03
CA ASP A 337 -0.53 8.80 26.61
C ASP A 337 -1.60 9.06 25.53
N MET A 338 -1.19 9.38 24.30
CA MET A 338 -2.10 9.80 23.21
C MET A 338 -2.58 8.65 22.31
N ASP A 339 -1.89 7.51 22.32
CA ASP A 339 -2.35 6.27 21.66
C ASP A 339 -3.66 5.75 22.30
N THR A 340 -3.92 6.12 23.56
CA THR A 340 -5.15 5.78 24.29
C THR A 340 -6.42 6.33 23.63
N PHE A 341 -6.30 7.42 22.86
CA PHE A 341 -7.44 8.11 22.24
C PHE A 341 -7.75 7.69 20.81
N ARG A 342 -6.93 6.79 20.24
CA ARG A 342 -7.05 6.37 18.85
C ARG A 342 -7.36 4.89 18.77
N LYS A 343 -8.31 4.54 17.91
CA LYS A 343 -8.54 3.15 17.54
C LYS A 343 -7.97 2.90 16.15
N LEU A 344 -7.36 1.74 16.00
CA LEU A 344 -6.97 1.21 14.70
C LEU A 344 -8.25 0.87 13.93
N LYS A 345 -8.49 1.56 12.80
CA LYS A 345 -9.54 1.22 11.85
C LYS A 345 -8.93 0.78 10.53
N THR A 346 -9.53 -0.20 9.87
CA THR A 346 -9.13 -0.62 8.53
C THR A 346 -9.22 0.57 7.57
N CYS A 347 -8.21 0.73 6.71
CA CYS A 347 -8.19 1.83 5.75
C CYS A 347 -9.41 1.72 4.81
N PRO A 348 -10.21 2.78 4.64
CA PRO A 348 -11.40 2.74 3.80
C PRO A 348 -11.09 2.71 2.29
N GLU A 349 -9.89 3.12 1.87
CA GLU A 349 -9.52 3.15 0.44
C GLU A 349 -8.98 1.81 -0.06
N CYS A 350 -8.07 1.19 0.70
CA CYS A 350 -7.50 -0.10 0.32
C CYS A 350 -8.18 -1.29 1.01
N HIS A 351 -9.14 -1.05 1.91
CA HIS A 351 -9.84 -2.08 2.68
C HIS A 351 -8.90 -3.08 3.39
N GLY A 352 -7.76 -2.59 3.89
CA GLY A 352 -6.73 -3.43 4.53
C GLY A 352 -5.68 -4.03 3.59
N ALA A 353 -5.86 -3.92 2.27
CA ALA A 353 -4.95 -4.52 1.29
C ALA A 353 -3.57 -3.85 1.15
N ARG A 354 -3.37 -2.69 1.79
CA ARG A 354 -2.11 -1.90 1.84
C ARG A 354 -1.61 -1.35 0.50
N LEU A 355 -2.24 -1.72 -0.61
CA LEU A 355 -1.79 -1.37 -1.96
C LEU A 355 -2.66 -0.31 -2.63
N LYS A 356 -2.13 0.31 -3.69
CA LYS A 356 -2.87 1.18 -4.61
C LYS A 356 -3.98 0.42 -5.31
N LYS A 357 -5.02 1.16 -5.72
CA LYS A 357 -6.18 0.60 -6.41
C LYS A 357 -5.76 -0.10 -7.71
N GLU A 358 -4.85 0.50 -8.48
CA GLU A 358 -4.30 -0.04 -9.72
C GLU A 358 -3.64 -1.40 -9.49
N SER A 359 -2.79 -1.51 -8.46
CA SER A 359 -2.06 -2.74 -8.12
C SER A 359 -3.00 -3.90 -7.77
N LEU A 360 -4.15 -3.61 -7.16
CA LEU A 360 -5.18 -4.61 -6.82
C LEU A 360 -5.99 -5.10 -8.03
N HIS A 361 -5.86 -4.44 -9.18
CA HIS A 361 -6.54 -4.83 -10.42
C HIS A 361 -5.65 -5.58 -11.41
N PHE A 362 -4.43 -5.94 -10.99
CA PHE A 362 -3.67 -6.99 -11.64
C PHE A 362 -4.04 -8.33 -11.02
N LYS A 363 -4.42 -9.30 -11.86
CA LYS A 363 -4.91 -10.60 -11.42
C LYS A 363 -4.16 -11.73 -12.08
N VAL A 364 -3.88 -12.77 -11.30
CA VAL A 364 -3.42 -14.07 -11.76
C VAL A 364 -4.54 -15.05 -11.48
N ASP A 365 -5.06 -15.72 -12.52
CA ASP A 365 -6.18 -16.67 -12.39
C ASP A 365 -7.37 -16.06 -11.59
N GLY A 366 -7.76 -14.84 -11.97
CA GLY A 366 -8.89 -14.14 -11.38
C GLY A 366 -8.67 -13.51 -9.99
N LYS A 367 -7.55 -13.77 -9.31
CA LYS A 367 -7.24 -13.23 -7.98
C LYS A 367 -6.13 -12.18 -7.99
N ASN A 368 -6.26 -11.14 -7.16
CA ASN A 368 -5.21 -10.16 -6.94
C ASN A 368 -4.21 -10.61 -5.85
N ILE A 369 -3.08 -9.91 -5.74
CA ILE A 369 -2.00 -10.29 -4.82
C ILE A 369 -2.42 -10.24 -3.35
N SER A 370 -3.27 -9.28 -2.97
CA SER A 370 -3.75 -9.13 -1.59
C SER A 370 -4.73 -10.25 -1.23
N GLU A 371 -5.61 -10.65 -2.15
CA GLU A 371 -6.54 -11.75 -1.93
C GLU A 371 -5.79 -13.06 -1.66
N LEU A 372 -4.70 -13.31 -2.37
CA LEU A 372 -3.83 -14.46 -2.12
C LEU A 372 -3.08 -14.32 -0.79
N ALA A 373 -2.60 -13.12 -0.45
CA ALA A 373 -1.89 -12.89 0.81
C ALA A 373 -2.80 -13.03 2.05
N MET A 374 -4.11 -12.86 1.89
CA MET A 374 -5.10 -13.05 2.95
C MET A 374 -5.52 -14.51 3.16
N LEU A 375 -5.23 -15.42 2.21
CA LEU A 375 -5.47 -16.85 2.39
C LEU A 375 -4.55 -17.39 3.49
N ASP A 376 -5.08 -18.34 4.27
CA ASP A 376 -4.23 -19.17 5.11
C ASP A 376 -3.27 -20.01 4.24
N ILE A 377 -2.13 -20.40 4.81
CA ILE A 377 -1.05 -21.11 4.09
C ILE A 377 -1.55 -22.41 3.46
N LEU A 378 -2.48 -23.14 4.08
CA LEU A 378 -3.04 -24.37 3.50
C LEU A 378 -3.90 -24.08 2.26
N SER A 379 -4.80 -23.10 2.35
CA SER A 379 -5.60 -22.63 1.22
C SER A 379 -4.71 -22.06 0.11
N LEU A 380 -3.66 -21.33 0.47
CA LEU A 380 -2.69 -20.77 -0.47
C LEU A 380 -1.89 -21.88 -1.18
N GLN A 381 -1.43 -22.89 -0.44
CA GLN A 381 -0.76 -24.07 -0.98
C GLN A 381 -1.64 -24.76 -2.02
N THR A 382 -2.90 -25.00 -1.65
CA THR A 382 -3.89 -25.61 -2.54
C THR A 382 -4.13 -24.77 -3.79
N TRP A 383 -4.19 -23.44 -3.65
CA TRP A 383 -4.34 -22.54 -4.79
C TRP A 383 -3.14 -22.60 -5.74
N PHE A 384 -1.91 -22.67 -5.22
CA PHE A 384 -0.73 -22.81 -6.06
C PHE A 384 -0.57 -24.20 -6.68
N THR A 385 -1.32 -25.21 -6.24
CA THR A 385 -1.33 -26.54 -6.89
C THR A 385 -1.93 -26.43 -8.30
N ASP A 386 -1.24 -27.02 -9.28
CA ASP A 386 -1.63 -27.07 -10.70
C ASP A 386 -1.99 -25.72 -11.34
N VAL A 387 -1.42 -24.63 -10.82
CA VAL A 387 -1.67 -23.27 -11.35
C VAL A 387 -1.23 -23.15 -12.81
N GLU A 388 -0.26 -23.93 -13.26
CA GLU A 388 0.23 -23.95 -14.64
C GLU A 388 -0.87 -24.33 -15.64
N ALA A 389 -1.83 -25.16 -15.24
CA ALA A 389 -2.97 -25.53 -16.08
C ALA A 389 -3.93 -24.35 -16.33
N ARG A 390 -3.87 -23.32 -15.48
CA ARG A 390 -4.72 -22.12 -15.51
C ARG A 390 -4.01 -20.91 -16.10
N LEU A 391 -2.73 -21.06 -16.44
CA LEU A 391 -1.90 -20.04 -17.07
C LEU A 391 -1.72 -20.33 -18.57
N SER A 392 -1.54 -19.28 -19.36
CA SER A 392 -1.15 -19.40 -20.75
C SER A 392 0.27 -19.96 -20.91
N GLU A 393 0.58 -20.52 -22.08
CA GLU A 393 1.91 -21.05 -22.40
C GLU A 393 3.02 -20.01 -22.17
N ARG A 394 2.80 -18.75 -22.59
CA ARG A 394 3.73 -17.65 -22.36
C ARG A 394 3.94 -17.35 -20.87
N GLN A 395 2.87 -17.37 -20.07
CA GLN A 395 2.98 -17.16 -18.63
C GLN A 395 3.75 -18.31 -17.97
N ASN A 396 3.48 -19.56 -18.36
CA ASN A 396 4.14 -20.74 -17.81
C ASN A 396 5.66 -20.75 -18.02
N VAL A 397 6.14 -20.30 -19.18
CA VAL A 397 7.58 -20.18 -19.44
C VAL A 397 8.27 -19.26 -18.43
N ILE A 398 7.62 -18.16 -18.03
CA ILE A 398 8.19 -17.17 -17.12
C ILE A 398 7.95 -17.57 -15.65
N ALA A 399 6.79 -18.17 -15.35
CA ALA A 399 6.35 -18.48 -14.00
C ALA A 399 7.08 -19.67 -13.39
N LYS A 400 7.60 -20.60 -14.20
CA LYS A 400 8.10 -21.92 -13.75
C LYS A 400 9.03 -21.86 -12.54
N GLU A 401 10.11 -21.10 -12.61
CA GLU A 401 11.09 -21.00 -11.51
C GLU A 401 10.51 -20.24 -10.31
N ILE A 402 9.66 -19.23 -10.55
CA ILE A 402 9.02 -18.45 -9.48
C ILE A 402 8.05 -19.33 -8.68
N LEU A 403 7.23 -20.12 -9.38
CA LEU A 403 6.26 -21.03 -8.76
C LEU A 403 6.95 -22.12 -7.94
N LYS A 404 8.10 -22.63 -8.41
CA LYS A 404 8.92 -23.58 -7.65
C LYS A 404 9.36 -22.99 -6.31
N GLU A 405 9.90 -21.77 -6.31
CA GLU A 405 10.37 -21.08 -5.10
C GLU A 405 9.23 -20.74 -4.13
N ILE A 406 8.06 -20.33 -4.64
CA ILE A 406 6.85 -20.06 -3.84
C ILE A 406 6.38 -21.35 -3.16
N ARG A 407 6.20 -22.44 -3.93
CA ARG A 407 5.72 -23.72 -3.39
C ARG A 407 6.67 -24.31 -2.37
N ALA A 408 7.98 -24.21 -2.58
CA ALA A 408 8.98 -24.68 -1.63
C ALA A 408 8.84 -23.96 -0.27
N ARG A 409 8.76 -22.62 -0.28
CA ARG A 409 8.60 -21.82 0.94
C ARG A 409 7.27 -22.06 1.66
N ILE A 410 6.17 -22.17 0.91
CA ILE A 410 4.88 -22.57 1.47
C ILE A 410 4.97 -23.96 2.10
N GLY A 411 5.64 -24.91 1.44
CA GLY A 411 5.91 -26.25 1.96
C GLY A 411 6.64 -26.21 3.29
N PHE A 412 7.72 -25.44 3.41
CA PHE A 412 8.46 -25.31 4.67
C PHE A 412 7.61 -24.75 5.81
N LEU A 413 6.70 -23.82 5.54
CA LEU A 413 5.76 -23.31 6.55
C LEU A 413 4.74 -24.37 6.99
N THR A 414 4.29 -25.21 6.05
CA THR A 414 3.43 -26.36 6.34
C THR A 414 4.16 -27.42 7.17
N ASP A 415 5.43 -27.69 6.87
CA ASP A 415 6.28 -28.65 7.58
C ASP A 415 6.50 -28.25 9.05
N VAL A 416 6.62 -26.95 9.34
CA VAL A 416 6.71 -26.45 10.72
C VAL A 416 5.33 -26.18 11.36
N GLY A 417 4.23 -26.62 10.75
CA GLY A 417 2.88 -26.56 11.35
C GLY A 417 2.23 -25.18 11.36
N LEU A 418 2.64 -24.25 10.49
CA LEU A 418 2.08 -22.89 10.44
C LEU A 418 0.94 -22.73 9.43
N THR A 419 0.22 -23.81 9.12
CA THR A 419 -0.79 -23.85 8.04
C THR A 419 -1.94 -22.87 8.18
N TYR A 420 -2.23 -22.42 9.41
CA TYR A 420 -3.35 -21.54 9.74
C TYR A 420 -3.01 -20.04 9.60
N LEU A 421 -1.74 -19.68 9.39
CA LEU A 421 -1.35 -18.28 9.23
C LEU A 421 -1.65 -17.79 7.81
N ALA A 422 -2.06 -16.53 7.69
CA ALA A 422 -2.09 -15.82 6.42
C ALA A 422 -0.78 -15.06 6.19
N LEU A 423 -0.40 -14.84 4.94
CA LEU A 423 0.81 -14.09 4.60
C LEU A 423 0.72 -12.60 4.99
N ASP A 424 -0.49 -12.02 4.99
CA ASP A 424 -0.70 -10.62 5.39
C ASP A 424 -0.68 -10.44 6.92
N ARG A 425 -0.67 -11.52 7.72
CA ARG A 425 -0.63 -11.41 9.19
C ARG A 425 0.61 -10.61 9.61
N THR A 426 0.37 -9.55 10.37
CA THR A 426 1.42 -8.64 10.85
C THR A 426 2.38 -9.37 11.78
N ALA A 427 3.69 -9.18 11.59
CA ALA A 427 4.74 -9.83 12.39
C ALA A 427 4.64 -9.53 13.88
N ARG A 428 4.13 -8.34 14.24
CA ARG A 428 3.89 -7.90 15.62
C ARG A 428 2.87 -8.78 16.36
N THR A 429 1.95 -9.45 15.67
CA THR A 429 0.90 -10.28 16.30
C THR A 429 1.30 -11.74 16.43
N LEU A 430 2.51 -12.12 16.01
CA LEU A 430 3.02 -13.49 16.12
C LEU A 430 3.43 -13.79 17.56
N SER A 431 3.14 -15.01 18.01
CA SER A 431 3.71 -15.53 19.26
C SER A 431 5.22 -15.80 19.09
N GLY A 432 5.94 -15.93 20.21
CA GLY A 432 7.37 -16.29 20.19
C GLY A 432 7.63 -17.58 19.41
N GLY A 433 6.83 -18.63 19.67
CA GLY A 433 6.93 -19.90 18.95
C GLY A 433 6.57 -19.79 17.46
N GLU A 434 5.55 -19.00 17.08
CA GLU A 434 5.22 -18.74 15.67
C GLU A 434 6.40 -18.05 14.95
N ALA A 435 6.95 -17.01 15.55
CA ALA A 435 8.08 -16.26 15.02
C ALA A 435 9.34 -17.15 14.86
N GLN A 436 9.61 -18.00 15.84
CA GLN A 436 10.71 -18.96 15.82
C GLN A 436 10.55 -19.98 14.69
N ARG A 437 9.35 -20.56 14.53
CA ARG A 437 9.06 -21.53 13.46
C ARG A 437 9.12 -20.90 12.06
N ILE A 438 8.66 -19.66 11.90
CA ILE A 438 8.85 -18.92 10.64
C ILE A 438 10.34 -18.77 10.31
N ARG A 439 11.14 -18.43 11.32
CA ARG A 439 12.60 -18.31 11.15
C ARG A 439 13.23 -19.65 10.77
N LEU A 440 12.83 -20.74 11.43
CA LEU A 440 13.27 -22.10 11.10
C LEU A 440 12.93 -22.47 9.66
N ALA A 441 11.67 -22.27 9.22
CA ALA A 441 11.25 -22.53 7.84
C ALA A 441 12.07 -21.72 6.82
N THR A 442 12.38 -20.46 7.14
CA THR A 442 13.23 -19.60 6.30
C THR A 442 14.66 -20.13 6.22
N GLN A 443 15.21 -20.65 7.31
CA GLN A 443 16.54 -21.27 7.31
C GLN A 443 16.59 -22.57 6.52
N ILE A 444 15.58 -23.43 6.65
CA ILE A 444 15.47 -24.65 5.82
C ILE A 444 15.44 -24.29 4.33
N GLY A 445 14.70 -23.23 3.97
CA GLY A 445 14.64 -22.74 2.60
C GLY A 445 15.93 -22.13 2.07
N SER A 446 16.86 -21.70 2.93
CA SER A 446 18.16 -21.17 2.51
C SER A 446 19.13 -22.25 2.00
N GLN A 447 18.86 -23.52 2.29
CA GLN A 447 19.66 -24.69 1.89
C GLN A 447 21.17 -24.53 2.18
N LEU A 448 21.52 -23.82 3.27
CA LEU A 448 22.89 -23.70 3.71
C LEU A 448 23.42 -25.05 4.22
N MET A 449 24.72 -25.27 4.04
CA MET A 449 25.44 -26.47 4.46
C MET A 449 26.66 -26.11 5.30
N ASN A 450 27.12 -27.04 6.15
CA ASN A 450 28.20 -26.81 7.11
C ASN A 450 27.93 -25.64 8.07
N VAL A 451 26.66 -25.49 8.49
CA VAL A 451 26.22 -24.51 9.49
C VAL A 451 25.84 -25.24 10.77
N MET A 452 26.07 -24.59 11.91
CA MET A 452 25.55 -25.04 13.20
C MET A 452 24.33 -24.21 13.58
N TYR A 453 23.17 -24.85 13.68
CA TYR A 453 21.94 -24.23 14.14
C TYR A 453 21.77 -24.48 15.64
N ILE A 454 21.56 -23.41 16.41
CA ILE A 454 21.27 -23.49 17.84
C ILE A 454 19.83 -23.02 18.06
N LEU A 455 18.98 -23.90 18.60
CA LEU A 455 17.57 -23.63 18.84
C LEU A 455 17.29 -23.68 20.35
N ASP A 456 16.46 -22.73 20.80
CA ASP A 456 16.06 -22.57 22.19
C ASP A 456 14.57 -22.96 22.35
N GLU A 457 14.32 -24.16 22.87
CA GLU A 457 12.98 -24.74 23.12
C GLU A 457 11.99 -24.58 21.95
N PRO A 458 12.29 -25.14 20.75
CA PRO A 458 11.44 -25.00 19.58
C PRO A 458 10.08 -25.70 19.69
N SER A 459 9.88 -26.61 20.65
CA SER A 459 8.59 -27.26 20.92
C SER A 459 7.57 -26.34 21.63
N ILE A 460 8.00 -25.17 22.12
CA ILE A 460 7.11 -24.29 22.88
C ILE A 460 5.89 -23.83 22.08
N GLY A 461 4.72 -24.02 22.70
CA GLY A 461 3.43 -23.63 22.12
C GLY A 461 3.03 -24.45 20.90
N LEU A 462 3.65 -25.61 20.66
CA LEU A 462 3.17 -26.61 19.71
C LEU A 462 2.24 -27.61 20.39
N HIS A 463 1.29 -28.10 19.61
CA HIS A 463 0.50 -29.26 19.97
C HIS A 463 1.32 -30.54 19.73
N GLN A 464 1.15 -31.60 20.54
CA GLN A 464 1.95 -32.83 20.44
C GLN A 464 1.99 -33.41 19.00
N ARG A 465 0.86 -33.34 18.31
CA ARG A 465 0.73 -33.78 16.91
C ARG A 465 1.69 -33.07 15.94
N ASP A 466 1.97 -31.80 16.17
CA ASP A 466 2.84 -31.00 15.30
C ASP A 466 4.32 -31.16 15.69
N ASN A 467 4.60 -31.75 16.86
CA ASN A 467 5.95 -32.02 17.33
C ASN A 467 6.69 -33.03 16.44
N GLU A 468 5.99 -34.08 15.98
CA GLU A 468 6.55 -35.05 15.01
C GLU A 468 7.01 -34.37 13.71
N ARG A 469 6.27 -33.35 13.25
CA ARG A 469 6.64 -32.60 12.04
C ARG A 469 7.85 -31.73 12.26
N LEU A 470 7.93 -31.06 13.41
CA LEU A 470 9.10 -30.27 13.80
C LEU A 470 10.35 -31.15 13.88
N ILE A 471 10.26 -32.32 14.51
CA ILE A 471 11.36 -33.28 14.57
C ILE A 471 11.81 -33.69 13.16
N GLY A 472 10.85 -34.00 12.27
CA GLY A 472 11.15 -34.29 10.87
C GLY A 472 11.88 -33.15 10.15
N ALA A 473 11.44 -31.90 10.37
CA ALA A 473 12.08 -30.72 9.79
C ALA A 473 13.52 -30.51 10.30
N LEU A 474 13.79 -30.77 11.58
CA LEU A 474 15.13 -30.66 12.17
C LEU A 474 16.07 -31.77 11.67
N LYS A 475 15.56 -32.99 11.54
CA LYS A 475 16.31 -34.10 10.92
C LYS A 475 16.67 -33.77 9.48
N ASN A 476 15.74 -33.22 8.70
CA ASN A 476 16.03 -32.76 7.34
C ASN A 476 17.12 -31.68 7.34
N LEU A 477 17.07 -30.72 8.27
CA LEU A 477 18.09 -29.67 8.39
C LEU A 477 19.48 -30.25 8.70
N ARG A 478 19.55 -31.24 9.59
CA ARG A 478 20.78 -32.01 9.88
C ARG A 478 21.27 -32.77 8.65
N ASP A 479 20.38 -33.51 7.99
CA ASP A 479 20.70 -34.39 6.86
C ASP A 479 21.14 -33.64 5.61
N LEU A 480 20.81 -32.34 5.51
CA LEU A 480 21.43 -31.42 4.55
C LEU A 480 22.93 -31.18 4.81
N GLY A 481 23.55 -31.76 5.84
CA GLY A 481 24.96 -31.57 6.18
C GLY A 481 25.20 -30.44 7.17
N ASN A 482 24.24 -30.19 8.06
CA ASN A 482 24.37 -29.23 9.15
C ASN A 482 24.42 -29.93 10.50
N THR A 483 24.82 -29.20 11.52
CA THR A 483 24.71 -29.64 12.92
C THR A 483 23.59 -28.87 13.58
N VAL A 484 22.68 -29.56 14.27
CA VAL A 484 21.55 -28.96 14.96
C VAL A 484 21.72 -29.23 16.45
N LEU A 485 21.85 -28.17 17.23
CA LEU A 485 21.90 -28.20 18.69
C LEU A 485 20.59 -27.62 19.22
N VAL A 486 19.86 -28.40 20.00
CA VAL A 486 18.54 -28.00 20.52
C VAL A 486 18.59 -28.03 22.04
N VAL A 487 18.21 -26.92 22.68
CA VAL A 487 17.95 -26.87 24.12
C VAL A 487 16.49 -27.23 24.33
N GLU A 488 16.21 -28.38 24.94
CA GLU A 488 14.85 -28.91 25.07
C GLU A 488 14.62 -29.72 26.33
N HIS A 489 13.34 -29.85 26.68
CA HIS A 489 12.84 -30.70 27.75
C HIS A 489 11.72 -31.64 27.28
N ASP A 490 11.27 -31.54 26.02
CA ASP A 490 10.28 -32.44 25.44
C ASP A 490 10.82 -33.88 25.28
N LYS A 491 10.00 -34.85 25.71
CA LYS A 491 10.37 -36.27 25.72
C LYS A 491 10.61 -36.82 24.32
N ASP A 492 9.74 -36.52 23.36
CA ASP A 492 9.82 -37.11 22.02
C ASP A 492 11.05 -36.56 21.29
N MET A 493 11.35 -35.28 21.49
CA MET A 493 12.54 -34.64 20.94
C MET A 493 13.85 -35.22 21.50
N ILE A 494 13.90 -35.50 22.81
CA ILE A 494 15.04 -36.16 23.46
C ILE A 494 15.23 -37.60 22.93
N LEU A 495 14.13 -38.35 22.75
CA LEU A 495 14.18 -39.72 22.26
C LEU A 495 14.66 -39.82 20.80
N GLU A 496 14.39 -38.79 19.99
CA GLU A 496 14.76 -38.74 18.58
C GLU A 496 16.11 -38.07 18.31
N ALA A 497 16.82 -37.64 19.36
CA ALA A 497 18.13 -37.01 19.26
C ALA A 497 19.24 -38.03 18.98
N ASP A 498 20.21 -37.64 18.14
CA ASP A 498 21.41 -38.47 17.88
C ASP A 498 22.34 -38.50 19.11
N HIS A 499 22.29 -37.46 19.94
CA HIS A 499 23.09 -37.29 21.16
C HIS A 499 22.35 -36.38 22.16
N VAL A 500 22.44 -36.71 23.46
CA VAL A 500 21.84 -35.98 24.59
C VAL A 500 22.90 -35.73 25.64
#